data_AF-A0A0K6GGF5-F1
#
_entry.id   AF-A0A0K6GGF5-F1
#
_cell.length_a   1.000
_cell.length_b   1.000
_cell.length_c   1.000
_cell.angle_alpha   90.00
_cell.angle_beta   90.00
_cell.angle_gamma   90.00
#
_symmetry.space_group_name_H-M   'P 1'
#
loop_
_entity.id
_entity.type
_entity.pdbx_description
1 polymer ?
#
loop_
_entity_poly.entity_id
_entity_poly.type
_entity_poly.pdbx_seq_one_letter_code
_entity_poly.pdbx_strand_id
1 'polypeptide(L)'
;MNNWFIDPDTILRFPLLRGFPLNDCVRRRIASYFHTNFLNWTFHAWLNYIPEHAECWGKLRVPDGGDCIRSAAVVDHLSPYGKRDSSFVRYTLQKDANENHQNLKPRMVDEFGYGRFNFVIALSLPPSITFNIEEPELHILGHITEAKGTEGDAANDCLVYSIRPLGYP
;
A
#
# COMPACT_ATOMS: atom_id res chain seq x y z
N MET A 1 -0.99 -1.31 11.78
CA MET A 1 0.24 -1.31 10.97
C MET A 1 -0.15 -1.09 9.51
N ASN A 2 0.55 -0.25 8.75
CA ASN A 2 0.16 0.06 7.37
C ASN A 2 1.10 -0.67 6.40
N ASN A 3 0.55 -1.49 5.52
CA ASN A 3 1.31 -2.42 4.68
C ASN A 3 1.46 -1.87 3.26
N TRP A 4 2.70 -1.89 2.76
CA TRP A 4 3.07 -1.46 1.42
C TRP A 4 3.94 -2.54 0.81
N PHE A 5 3.46 -3.23 -0.21
CA PHE A 5 4.24 -4.18 -0.98
C PHE A 5 3.67 -4.28 -2.39
N ILE A 6 4.51 -4.14 -3.41
CA ILE A 6 4.18 -4.44 -4.80
C ILE A 6 5.38 -5.20 -5.40
N ASP A 7 5.07 -6.28 -6.09
CA ASP A 7 6.00 -7.18 -6.77
C ASP A 7 6.81 -6.42 -7.86
N PRO A 8 8.15 -6.61 -7.99
CA PRO A 8 8.96 -5.99 -9.04
C PRO A 8 8.46 -6.25 -10.47
N ASP A 9 7.73 -7.34 -10.72
CA ASP A 9 7.18 -7.68 -12.04
C ASP A 9 5.80 -7.06 -12.30
N THR A 10 5.37 -6.17 -11.42
CA THR A 10 4.07 -5.53 -11.53
C THR A 10 3.98 -4.58 -12.72
N ILE A 11 2.94 -4.75 -13.53
CA ILE A 11 2.70 -3.91 -14.71
C ILE A 11 1.72 -2.79 -14.35
N LEU A 12 2.22 -1.54 -14.34
CA LEU A 12 1.40 -0.34 -14.15
C LEU A 12 0.56 -0.04 -15.41
N ARG A 13 -0.70 0.35 -15.22
CA ARG A 13 -1.66 0.59 -16.31
C ARG A 13 -2.42 1.90 -16.11
N PHE A 14 -2.80 2.52 -17.23
CA PHE A 14 -3.57 3.77 -17.24
C PHE A 14 -4.91 3.65 -16.47
N PRO A 15 -5.36 4.74 -15.83
CA PRO A 15 -4.87 6.11 -15.97
C PRO A 15 -3.60 6.41 -15.16
N LEU A 16 -2.81 7.35 -15.67
CA LEU A 16 -1.59 7.87 -15.07
C LEU A 16 -1.78 9.37 -14.81
N LEU A 17 -1.51 9.80 -13.58
CA LEU A 17 -1.37 11.20 -13.20
C LEU A 17 0.12 11.47 -12.94
N ARG A 18 0.75 12.20 -13.87
CA ARG A 18 2.13 12.66 -13.70
C ARG A 18 2.17 13.85 -12.73
N GLY A 19 3.21 13.93 -11.91
CA GLY A 19 3.37 15.03 -10.96
C GLY A 19 2.25 15.07 -9.90
N PHE A 20 1.75 13.92 -9.48
CA PHE A 20 0.76 13.83 -8.42
C PHE A 20 1.38 14.35 -7.11
N PRO A 21 0.79 15.38 -6.48
CA PRO A 21 1.33 15.95 -5.25
C PRO A 21 1.15 14.97 -4.10
N LEU A 22 2.25 14.64 -3.43
CA LEU A 22 2.26 13.82 -2.24
C LEU A 22 1.97 14.72 -1.03
N ASN A 23 0.73 14.67 -0.55
CA ASN A 23 0.38 15.37 0.68
C ASN A 23 1.18 14.84 1.89
N ASP A 24 1.27 15.64 2.95
CA ASP A 24 2.03 15.32 4.16
C ASP A 24 1.65 13.96 4.77
N CYS A 25 0.37 13.60 4.76
CA CYS A 25 -0.10 12.33 5.29
C CYS A 25 0.47 11.14 4.50
N VAL A 26 0.52 11.24 3.17
CA VAL A 26 1.09 10.22 2.28
C VAL A 26 2.61 10.19 2.44
N ARG A 27 3.29 11.34 2.41
CA ARG A 27 4.75 11.42 2.60
C ARG A 27 5.20 10.82 3.92
N ARG A 28 4.50 11.12 5.03
CA ARG A 28 4.78 10.53 6.34
C ARG A 28 4.62 9.01 6.32
N ARG A 29 3.61 8.48 5.64
CA ARG A 29 3.43 7.02 5.51
C ARG A 29 4.55 6.37 4.70
N ILE A 30 4.98 7.01 3.61
CA ILE A 30 6.11 6.55 2.79
C ILE A 30 7.40 6.59 3.64
N ALA A 31 7.63 7.67 4.39
CA ALA A 31 8.77 7.79 5.29
C ALA A 31 8.77 6.72 6.38
N SER A 32 7.60 6.40 6.95
CA SER A 32 7.47 5.29 7.90
C SER A 32 7.84 3.96 7.25
N TYR A 33 7.37 3.69 6.02
CA TYR A 33 7.74 2.48 5.28
C TYR A 33 9.25 2.37 5.10
N PHE A 34 9.91 3.43 4.61
CA PHE A 34 11.36 3.40 4.42
C PHE A 34 12.12 3.27 5.73
N HIS A 35 11.69 3.96 6.78
CA HIS A 35 12.33 3.84 8.09
C HIS A 35 12.26 2.42 8.67
N THR A 36 11.15 1.71 8.45
CA THR A 36 10.98 0.32 8.90
C THR A 36 11.80 -0.67 8.08
N ASN A 37 11.91 -0.47 6.76
CA ASN A 37 12.60 -1.42 5.87
C ASN A 37 14.09 -1.13 5.70
N PHE A 38 14.51 0.13 5.91
CA PHE A 38 15.89 0.59 5.75
C PHE A 38 16.34 1.30 7.04
N LEU A 39 16.82 0.48 7.99
CA LEU A 39 17.13 0.89 9.36
C LEU A 39 18.33 1.86 9.48
N ASN A 40 19.03 2.13 8.38
CA ASN A 40 20.22 2.98 8.36
C ASN A 40 19.89 4.47 8.56
N TRP A 41 18.63 4.87 8.35
CA TRP A 41 18.20 6.27 8.36
C TRP A 41 17.00 6.52 9.26
N THR A 42 16.95 7.71 9.84
CA THR A 42 15.83 8.15 10.69
C THR A 42 14.60 8.45 9.85
N PHE A 43 13.42 8.37 10.47
CA PHE A 43 12.15 8.80 9.86
C PHE A 43 12.23 10.22 9.25
N HIS A 44 12.84 11.17 9.96
CA HIS A 44 12.96 12.56 9.50
C HIS A 44 13.90 12.71 8.31
N ALA A 45 14.99 11.92 8.26
CA ALA A 45 15.88 11.89 7.10
C ALA A 45 15.11 11.43 5.86
N TRP A 46 14.36 10.31 5.98
CA TRP A 46 13.50 9.82 4.89
C TRP A 46 12.44 10.84 4.48
N LEU A 47 11.73 11.46 5.44
CA LEU A 47 10.68 12.42 5.15
C LEU A 47 11.20 13.63 4.34
N ASN A 48 12.38 14.13 4.69
CA ASN A 48 13.02 15.24 3.98
C ASN A 48 13.53 14.84 2.59
N TYR A 49 13.86 13.56 2.42
CA TYR A 49 14.40 13.04 1.17
C TYR A 49 13.33 12.66 0.14
N ILE A 50 12.17 12.21 0.60
CA ILE A 50 11.07 11.82 -0.28
C ILE A 50 10.58 13.02 -1.10
N PRO A 51 10.54 12.91 -2.44
CA PRO A 51 10.02 13.95 -3.32
C PRO A 51 8.61 14.43 -2.95
N GLU A 52 8.29 15.68 -3.27
CA GLU A 52 6.95 16.24 -3.07
C GLU A 52 5.94 15.76 -4.12
N HIS A 53 6.43 15.25 -5.25
CA HIS A 53 5.60 14.81 -6.37
C HIS A 53 6.06 13.42 -6.83
N ALA A 54 5.10 12.61 -7.26
CA ALA A 54 5.35 11.29 -7.82
C ALA A 54 4.37 10.97 -8.96
N GLU A 55 4.55 9.84 -9.63
CA GLU A 55 3.53 9.34 -10.54
C GLU A 55 2.47 8.58 -9.76
N CYS A 56 1.20 8.85 -10.06
CA CYS A 56 0.07 8.12 -9.47
C CYS A 56 -0.63 7.31 -10.56
N TRP A 57 -0.69 6.00 -10.35
CA TRP A 57 -1.25 5.04 -11.27
C TRP A 57 -2.55 4.47 -10.73
N GLY A 58 -3.52 4.38 -11.63
CA GLY A 58 -4.88 4.00 -11.32
C GLY A 58 -5.18 2.50 -11.44
N LYS A 59 -4.28 1.75 -12.08
CA LYS A 59 -4.43 0.31 -12.29
C LYS A 59 -3.10 -0.40 -12.16
N LEU A 60 -3.17 -1.61 -11.62
CA LEU A 60 -2.06 -2.50 -11.39
C LEU A 60 -2.41 -3.86 -11.99
N ARG A 61 -1.46 -4.51 -12.67
CA ARG A 61 -1.64 -5.86 -13.18
C ARG A 61 -0.57 -6.76 -12.61
N VAL A 62 -1.01 -7.85 -12.00
CA VAL A 62 -0.14 -8.95 -11.59
C VAL A 62 0.39 -9.65 -12.85
N PRO A 63 1.68 -10.01 -12.93
CA PRO A 63 2.25 -10.71 -14.08
C PRO A 63 1.56 -12.06 -14.40
N ASP A 64 1.96 -12.69 -15.51
CA ASP A 64 1.54 -14.04 -15.92
C ASP A 64 0.04 -14.27 -16.13
N GLY A 65 -0.66 -13.25 -16.62
CA GLY A 65 -2.09 -13.38 -16.91
C GLY A 65 -2.98 -13.16 -15.68
N GLY A 66 -2.40 -12.74 -14.55
CA GLY A 66 -3.14 -12.35 -13.36
C GLY A 66 -4.08 -11.17 -13.57
N ASP A 67 -4.96 -10.97 -12.58
CA ASP A 67 -6.01 -9.96 -12.62
C ASP A 67 -5.47 -8.53 -12.64
N CYS A 68 -6.26 -7.63 -13.25
CA CYS A 68 -6.02 -6.20 -13.19
C CYS A 68 -6.78 -5.60 -12.01
N ILE A 69 -6.04 -5.13 -11.02
CA ILE A 69 -6.54 -4.43 -9.85
C ILE A 69 -6.80 -2.97 -10.24
N ARG A 70 -8.03 -2.50 -10.06
CA ARG A 70 -8.41 -1.09 -10.26
C ARG A 70 -8.37 -0.37 -8.93
N SER A 71 -7.78 0.81 -8.90
CA SER A 71 -7.78 1.62 -7.70
C SER A 71 -9.10 2.38 -7.54
N ALA A 72 -9.47 2.69 -6.30
CA ALA A 72 -10.66 3.45 -5.98
C ALA A 72 -10.66 4.84 -6.64
N ALA A 73 -9.47 5.43 -6.85
CA ALA A 73 -9.31 6.71 -7.54
C ALA A 73 -9.76 6.71 -9.01
N VAL A 74 -9.96 5.52 -9.62
CA VAL A 74 -10.38 5.36 -11.02
C VAL A 74 -11.81 4.83 -11.15
N VAL A 75 -12.49 4.57 -10.04
CA VAL A 75 -13.87 4.08 -10.08
C VAL A 75 -14.76 5.18 -10.64
N ASP A 76 -15.26 4.97 -11.87
CA ASP A 76 -16.21 5.88 -12.50
C ASP A 76 -17.56 5.80 -11.80
N HIS A 77 -17.83 6.78 -10.94
CA HIS A 77 -19.09 6.89 -10.20
C HIS A 77 -20.31 7.15 -11.10
N LEU A 78 -20.09 7.56 -12.36
CA LEU A 78 -21.12 7.87 -13.34
C LEU A 78 -21.37 6.72 -14.32
N SER A 79 -20.65 5.60 -14.20
CA SER A 79 -20.78 4.47 -15.13
C SER A 79 -22.20 3.88 -15.13
N PRO A 80 -22.86 3.80 -16.30
CA PRO A 80 -24.21 3.25 -16.44
C PRO A 80 -24.24 1.71 -16.30
N TYR A 81 -23.09 1.03 -16.30
CA TYR A 81 -22.97 -0.43 -16.26
C TYR A 81 -22.84 -1.03 -14.85
N GLY A 82 -23.15 -0.24 -13.81
CA GLY A 82 -23.20 -0.72 -12.44
C GLY A 82 -21.98 -0.31 -11.61
N LYS A 83 -22.29 0.12 -10.38
CA LYS A 83 -21.41 0.68 -9.34
C LYS A 83 -20.48 -0.36 -8.71
N ARG A 84 -19.92 -1.30 -9.48
CA ARG A 84 -19.06 -2.34 -8.91
C ARG A 84 -17.69 -1.75 -8.60
N ASP A 85 -17.50 -1.43 -7.32
CA ASP A 85 -16.20 -1.07 -6.78
C ASP A 85 -15.31 -2.31 -6.71
N SER A 86 -14.44 -2.48 -7.71
CA SER A 86 -13.47 -3.57 -7.79
C SER A 86 -12.12 -3.20 -7.18
N SER A 87 -12.10 -2.25 -6.24
CA SER A 87 -10.87 -1.80 -5.57
C SER A 87 -10.59 -2.53 -4.25
N PHE A 88 -11.50 -3.38 -3.77
CA PHE A 88 -11.22 -4.20 -2.59
C PHE A 88 -10.31 -5.38 -2.96
N VAL A 89 -9.22 -5.51 -2.20
CA VAL A 89 -8.18 -6.51 -2.43
C VAL A 89 -7.88 -7.28 -1.14
N ARG A 90 -7.52 -8.55 -1.30
CA ARG A 90 -6.78 -9.32 -0.30
C ARG A 90 -5.30 -9.09 -0.54
N TYR A 91 -4.53 -8.85 0.51
CA TYR A 91 -3.08 -8.72 0.44
C TYR A 91 -2.42 -9.56 1.53
N THR A 92 -1.19 -9.99 1.28
CA THR A 92 -0.35 -10.65 2.27
C THR A 92 0.69 -9.63 2.76
N LEU A 93 0.91 -9.58 4.06
CA LEU A 93 1.92 -8.74 4.70
C LEU A 93 2.81 -9.60 5.59
N GLN A 94 4.03 -9.14 5.84
CA GLN A 94 4.86 -9.72 6.91
C GLN A 94 4.75 -8.87 8.16
N LYS A 95 4.28 -9.49 9.24
CA LYS A 95 4.19 -8.86 10.56
C LYS A 95 5.13 -9.55 11.53
N ASP A 96 5.72 -8.78 12.44
CA ASP A 96 6.43 -9.38 13.56
C ASP A 96 5.44 -10.04 14.53
N ALA A 97 5.48 -11.36 14.63
CA ALA A 97 4.67 -12.12 15.59
C ALA A 97 5.00 -11.74 17.04
N ASN A 98 6.18 -11.18 17.29
CA ASN A 98 6.64 -10.75 18.60
C ASN A 98 6.49 -9.24 18.81
N GLU A 99 5.69 -8.51 18.01
CA GLU A 99 5.48 -7.05 18.14
C GLU A 99 5.14 -6.62 19.59
N ASN A 100 4.36 -7.43 20.30
CA ASN A 100 3.96 -7.15 21.68
C ASN A 100 5.01 -7.58 22.74
N HIS A 101 6.08 -8.26 22.34
CA HIS A 101 7.11 -8.84 23.20
C HIS A 101 8.49 -8.27 22.85
N GLN A 102 8.77 -7.05 23.31
CA GLN A 102 9.99 -6.28 23.00
C GLN A 102 11.33 -6.98 23.27
N ASN A 103 11.35 -7.98 24.17
CA ASN A 103 12.56 -8.71 24.54
C ASN A 103 12.88 -9.88 23.59
N LEU A 104 11.97 -10.24 22.69
CA LEU A 104 12.17 -11.33 21.74
C LEU A 104 12.70 -10.80 20.42
N LYS A 105 13.52 -11.60 19.73
CA LYS A 105 13.94 -11.27 18.38
C LYS A 105 12.73 -11.22 17.45
N PRO A 106 12.68 -10.27 16.50
CA PRO A 106 11.61 -10.19 15.53
C PRO A 106 11.42 -11.51 14.78
N ARG A 107 10.18 -11.96 14.66
CA ARG A 107 9.81 -13.15 13.90
C ARG A 107 8.72 -12.77 12.90
N MET A 108 9.15 -12.48 11.68
CA MET A 108 8.24 -12.15 10.58
C MET A 108 7.38 -13.36 10.22
N VAL A 109 6.06 -13.17 10.20
CA VAL A 109 5.08 -14.15 9.75
C VAL A 109 4.17 -13.51 8.71
N ASP A 110 3.74 -14.31 7.75
CA ASP A 110 2.77 -13.87 6.76
C ASP A 110 1.38 -13.76 7.42
N GLU A 111 0.73 -12.63 7.23
CA GLU A 111 -0.63 -12.36 7.67
C GLU A 111 -1.44 -11.83 6.48
N PHE A 112 -2.71 -12.22 6.42
CA PHE A 112 -3.62 -11.76 5.38
C PHE A 112 -4.42 -10.56 5.86
N GLY A 113 -4.49 -9.54 5.02
CA GLY A 113 -5.33 -8.37 5.22
C GLY A 113 -6.30 -8.18 4.07
N TYR A 114 -7.39 -7.48 4.37
CA TYR A 114 -8.36 -7.03 3.37
C TYR A 114 -8.47 -5.51 3.46
N GLY A 115 -8.60 -4.87 2.30
CA GLY A 115 -8.74 -3.42 2.28
C GLY A 115 -9.09 -2.89 0.92
N ARG A 116 -9.39 -1.60 0.90
CA ARG A 116 -9.66 -0.86 -0.33
C ARG A 116 -8.37 -0.28 -0.88
N PHE A 117 -8.01 -0.67 -2.09
CA PHE A 117 -6.87 -0.18 -2.84
C PHE A 117 -7.16 1.20 -3.42
N ASN A 118 -6.62 2.26 -2.82
CA ASN A 118 -7.00 3.61 -3.20
C ASN A 118 -6.26 4.10 -4.44
N PHE A 119 -4.94 3.90 -4.51
CA PHE A 119 -4.08 4.26 -5.65
C PHE A 119 -2.69 3.64 -5.52
N VAL A 120 -1.94 3.64 -6.63
CA VAL A 120 -0.52 3.25 -6.68
C VAL A 120 0.34 4.47 -6.87
N ILE A 121 1.42 4.57 -6.12
CA ILE A 121 2.47 5.57 -6.33
C ILE A 121 3.66 4.87 -6.96
N ALA A 122 4.16 5.40 -8.06
CA ALA A 122 5.49 5.08 -8.57
C ALA A 122 6.42 6.24 -8.17
N LEU A 123 7.22 6.00 -7.13
CA LEU A 123 8.11 6.96 -6.49
C LEU A 123 9.53 6.75 -7.03
N SER A 124 10.03 7.70 -7.82
CA SER A 124 11.44 7.71 -8.20
C SER A 124 12.22 8.48 -7.14
N LEU A 125 13.04 7.77 -6.36
CA LEU A 125 14.00 8.40 -5.47
C LEU A 125 15.16 8.94 -6.32
N PRO A 126 15.57 10.21 -6.15
CA PRO A 126 16.71 10.74 -6.88
C PRO A 126 18.01 10.05 -6.44
N PRO A 127 19.13 10.26 -7.14
CA PRO A 127 20.45 9.89 -6.63
C PRO A 127 20.79 10.69 -5.37
N SER A 128 21.44 10.04 -4.41
CA SER A 128 21.94 10.69 -3.20
C SER A 128 23.10 9.94 -2.60
N ILE A 129 24.21 10.66 -2.43
CA ILE A 129 25.40 10.17 -1.72
C ILE A 129 25.04 9.83 -0.27
N THR A 130 24.20 10.65 0.37
CA THR A 130 23.78 10.42 1.76
C THR A 130 23.04 9.10 1.87
N PHE A 131 22.09 8.80 0.98
CA PHE A 131 21.32 7.56 1.04
C PHE A 131 22.00 6.37 0.34
N ASN A 132 23.21 6.55 -0.17
CA ASN A 132 23.93 5.55 -0.98
C ASN A 132 23.13 5.07 -2.21
N ILE A 133 22.47 6.01 -2.89
CA ILE A 133 21.71 5.79 -4.12
C ILE A 133 22.50 6.43 -5.27
N GLU A 134 23.11 5.60 -6.12
CA GLU A 134 23.96 6.09 -7.23
C GLU A 134 23.12 6.54 -8.44
N GLU A 135 22.05 5.82 -8.73
CA GLU A 135 21.12 6.08 -9.84
C GLU A 135 19.69 6.22 -9.33
N PRO A 136 18.78 6.90 -10.04
CA PRO A 136 17.41 7.04 -9.59
C PRO A 136 16.73 5.68 -9.37
N GLU A 137 16.17 5.45 -8.19
CA GLU A 137 15.60 4.16 -7.80
C GLU A 137 14.06 4.24 -7.78
N LEU A 138 13.40 3.39 -8.58
CA LEU A 138 11.95 3.36 -8.68
C LEU A 138 11.33 2.42 -7.64
N HIS A 139 10.44 2.97 -6.82
CA HIS A 139 9.65 2.22 -5.84
C HIS A 139 8.17 2.27 -6.19
N ILE A 140 7.53 1.11 -6.30
CA ILE A 140 6.09 1.02 -6.56
C ILE A 140 5.38 0.71 -5.24
N LEU A 141 4.50 1.61 -4.80
CA LEU A 141 3.85 1.58 -3.49
C LEU A 141 2.32 1.63 -3.63
N GLY A 142 1.63 0.62 -3.11
CA GLY A 142 0.17 0.53 -3.13
C GLY A 142 -0.47 1.09 -1.87
N HIS A 143 -1.27 2.15 -1.99
CA HIS A 143 -1.99 2.70 -0.83
C HIS A 143 -3.28 1.92 -0.59
N ILE A 144 -3.33 1.19 0.52
CA ILE A 144 -4.50 0.42 0.94
C ILE A 144 -5.08 1.01 2.23
N THR A 145 -6.40 1.25 2.23
CA THR A 145 -7.15 1.48 3.47
C THR A 145 -7.68 0.13 3.94
N GLU A 146 -7.10 -0.37 5.03
CA GLU A 146 -7.51 -1.62 5.67
C GLU A 146 -9.00 -1.58 6.09
N ALA A 147 -9.70 -2.70 5.84
CA ALA A 147 -11.02 -2.93 6.38
C ALA A 147 -10.89 -3.39 7.84
N LYS A 148 -11.24 -2.51 8.79
CA LYS A 148 -11.14 -2.84 10.22
C LYS A 148 -12.12 -3.94 10.59
N GLY A 149 -11.65 -4.95 11.35
CA GLY A 149 -12.49 -6.02 11.89
C GLY A 149 -12.67 -7.24 10.98
N THR A 150 -11.88 -7.34 9.90
CA THR A 150 -11.81 -8.54 9.06
C THR A 150 -10.46 -9.23 9.30
N GLU A 151 -10.47 -10.35 10.01
CA GLU A 151 -9.32 -11.22 10.24
C GLU A 151 -9.63 -12.62 9.70
N GLY A 152 -8.63 -13.34 9.17
CA GLY A 152 -8.78 -14.70 8.62
C GLY A 152 -8.64 -14.78 7.10
N ASP A 153 -8.47 -15.98 6.54
CA ASP A 153 -8.34 -16.21 5.09
C ASP A 153 -9.68 -16.62 4.45
N ALA A 154 -10.32 -15.72 3.71
CA ALA A 154 -11.55 -15.98 2.96
C ALA A 154 -11.42 -17.05 1.86
N ALA A 155 -10.20 -17.42 1.45
CA ALA A 155 -9.98 -18.47 0.46
C ALA A 155 -10.11 -19.88 1.07
N ASN A 156 -10.00 -20.01 2.40
CA ASN A 156 -10.04 -21.30 3.09
C ASN A 156 -11.15 -21.39 4.15
N ASP A 157 -11.63 -20.27 4.71
CA ASP A 157 -12.68 -20.25 5.73
C ASP A 157 -13.72 -19.14 5.49
N CYS A 158 -14.98 -19.45 5.80
CA CYS A 158 -16.07 -18.45 5.80
C CYS A 158 -15.75 -17.34 6.82
N LEU A 159 -15.43 -16.14 6.33
CA LEU A 159 -15.25 -14.97 7.19
C LEU A 159 -16.57 -14.61 7.90
N VAL A 160 -16.54 -14.58 9.23
CA VAL A 160 -17.68 -14.16 10.07
C VAL A 160 -17.60 -12.66 10.28
N TYR A 161 -18.52 -11.89 9.71
CA TYR A 161 -18.71 -10.47 10.02
C TYR A 161 -19.79 -10.33 11.09
N SER A 162 -19.43 -9.76 12.26
CA SER A 162 -20.43 -9.28 13.22
C SER A 162 -20.69 -7.79 12.98
N ILE A 163 -21.79 -7.49 12.29
CA ILE A 163 -22.28 -6.12 12.17
C ILE A 163 -22.89 -5.77 13.54
N ARG A 164 -22.18 -5.03 14.39
CA ARG A 164 -22.84 -4.38 15.53
C ARG A 164 -23.64 -3.19 14.98
N PRO A 165 -24.97 -3.13 15.19
CA PRO A 165 -25.72 -1.94 14.83
C PRO A 165 -25.20 -0.78 15.67
N LEU A 166 -24.72 0.28 15.02
CA LEU A 166 -24.52 1.56 15.67
C LEU A 166 -25.91 2.09 16.03
N GLY A 167 -26.20 2.11 17.33
CA GLY A 167 -27.35 2.85 17.85
C GLY A 167 -27.27 4.31 17.42
N TYR A 168 -28.35 4.80 16.83
CA TYR A 168 -28.63 6.23 16.70
C TYR A 168 -29.17 6.75 18.04
N PRO A 169 -29.02 8.07 18.31
CA PRO A 169 -28.83 8.64 19.65
C PRO A 169 -29.95 8.41 20.66
#